data_AF-A0A7E4VK48-F1
#
_entry.id   AF-A0A7E4VK48-F1
#
_cell.length_a   1.000
_cell.length_b   1.000
_cell.length_c   1.000
_cell.angle_alpha   90.00
_cell.angle_beta   90.00
_cell.angle_gamma   90.00
#
_symmetry.space_group_name_H-M   'P 1'
#
loop_
_entity.id
_entity.type
_entity.pdbx_description
1 polymer ?
#
loop_
_entity_poly.entity_id
_entity_poly.type
_entity_poly.pdbx_seq_one_letter_code
_entity_poly.pdbx_strand_id
1 'polypeptide(L)'
;MRILILLIPLVTANLMHAESKSATSCRDRSWNCSRLKDLCESQPLIARSCPQTCLKCCMDSSPFCQKWKHNGFCRNNFYVTIKMRRMCKFSCGMCTH
;
A
#
# COMPACT_ATOMS: atom_id res chain seq x y z
N MET A 1 -51.51 -36.70 -0.89
CA MET A 1 -52.19 -35.76 -1.83
C MET A 1 -51.62 -34.37 -1.58
N ARG A 2 -51.11 -33.70 -2.64
CA ARG A 2 -50.62 -32.29 -2.70
C ARG A 2 -49.42 -31.96 -1.79
N ILE A 3 -48.15 -31.99 -2.24
CA ILE A 3 -47.46 -31.13 -3.22
C ILE A 3 -47.86 -29.65 -3.11
N LEU A 4 -47.02 -28.87 -2.44
CA LEU A 4 -46.78 -27.47 -2.77
C LEU A 4 -45.27 -27.21 -2.74
N ILE A 5 -44.67 -27.27 -3.93
CA ILE A 5 -43.27 -26.95 -4.22
C ILE A 5 -43.26 -25.50 -4.71
N LEU A 6 -42.70 -24.57 -3.94
CA LEU A 6 -42.13 -23.28 -4.36
C LEU A 6 -41.22 -22.88 -3.17
N LEU A 7 -39.89 -22.74 -3.26
CA LEU A 7 -39.09 -22.01 -4.23
C LEU A 7 -37.68 -22.65 -4.32
N ILE A 8 -37.23 -22.96 -5.55
CA ILE A 8 -35.86 -23.42 -5.87
C ILE A 8 -35.02 -22.16 -6.26
N PRO A 9 -33.71 -22.28 -6.55
CA PRO A 9 -32.54 -22.22 -5.67
C PRO A 9 -31.65 -20.99 -5.97
N LEU A 10 -30.81 -20.53 -5.03
CA LEU A 10 -29.67 -19.69 -5.41
C LEU A 10 -28.42 -20.09 -4.63
N VAL A 11 -27.69 -21.03 -5.23
CA VAL A 11 -26.25 -21.14 -5.03
C VAL A 11 -25.61 -19.88 -5.61
N THR A 12 -25.14 -18.99 -4.74
CA THR A 12 -24.02 -18.05 -5.01
C THR A 12 -23.12 -18.15 -3.78
N ALA A 13 -22.08 -18.97 -3.77
CA ALA A 13 -20.80 -18.73 -4.45
C ALA A 13 -20.27 -17.31 -4.16
N ASN A 14 -19.16 -17.27 -3.41
CA ASN A 14 -18.22 -16.15 -3.28
C ASN A 14 -18.75 -14.93 -2.47
N LEU A 15 -18.00 -14.29 -1.58
CA LEU A 15 -16.56 -14.07 -1.51
C LEU A 15 -16.12 -14.27 -0.06
N MET A 16 -15.11 -15.08 0.24
CA MET A 16 -13.75 -14.55 0.31
C MET A 16 -13.76 -13.10 0.82
N HIS A 17 -13.82 -12.90 2.13
CA HIS A 17 -13.01 -11.81 2.68
C HIS A 17 -11.56 -12.26 2.51
N ALA A 18 -11.11 -12.23 1.26
CA ALA A 18 -9.73 -12.08 0.92
C ALA A 18 -9.36 -10.75 1.57
N GLU A 19 -8.74 -10.80 2.75
CA GLU A 19 -7.79 -9.78 3.12
C GLU A 19 -6.70 -9.82 2.04
N SER A 20 -6.99 -9.08 0.97
CA SER A 20 -6.08 -8.76 -0.10
C SER A 20 -4.80 -8.33 0.57
N LYS A 21 -3.72 -9.08 0.36
CA LYS A 21 -2.33 -8.79 0.72
C LYS A 21 -2.18 -7.31 1.08
N SER A 22 -2.32 -7.00 2.37
CA SER A 22 -2.27 -5.64 2.86
C SER A 22 -0.85 -5.17 2.61
N ALA A 23 -0.68 -4.41 1.53
CA ALA A 23 0.49 -3.59 1.32
C ALA A 23 0.50 -2.57 2.47
N THR A 24 1.10 -2.98 3.59
CA THR A 24 1.59 -2.14 4.69
C THR A 24 0.84 -0.82 4.81
N SER A 25 -0.34 -0.81 5.44
CA SER A 25 -1.31 0.29 5.35
C SER A 25 -0.67 1.65 5.61
N CYS A 26 -0.33 2.38 4.55
CA CYS A 26 0.03 3.76 4.68
C CYS A 26 -1.25 4.54 4.92
N ARG A 27 -1.36 5.12 6.11
CA ARG A 27 -2.51 5.93 6.50
C ARG A 27 -2.04 7.20 7.17
N ASP A 28 -2.88 8.21 7.06
CA ASP A 28 -2.73 9.45 7.78
C ASP A 28 -2.80 9.21 9.30
N ARG A 29 -1.95 9.93 10.02
CA ARG A 29 -1.82 9.83 11.48
C ARG A 29 -2.47 11.01 12.20
N SER A 30 -2.75 12.09 11.48
CA SER A 30 -3.46 13.26 12.00
C SER A 30 -4.90 13.29 11.49
N TRP A 31 -5.80 13.81 12.32
CA TRP A 31 -7.23 13.91 12.01
C TRP A 31 -7.55 15.03 11.02
N ASN A 32 -6.67 16.03 10.88
CA ASN A 32 -6.90 17.22 10.05
C ASN A 32 -6.16 17.19 8.70
N CYS A 33 -5.63 16.03 8.28
CA CYS A 33 -4.83 15.91 7.05
C CYS A 33 -5.54 16.47 5.81
N SER A 34 -6.84 16.18 5.64
CA SER A 34 -7.62 16.68 4.50
C SER A 34 -7.67 18.22 4.43
N ARG A 35 -7.58 18.93 5.56
CA ARG A 35 -7.56 20.40 5.62
C ARG A 35 -6.18 21.00 5.36
N LEU A 36 -5.13 20.20 5.52
CA LEU A 36 -3.73 20.63 5.42
C LEU A 36 -3.05 20.14 4.14
N LYS A 37 -3.81 19.61 3.17
CA LYS A 37 -3.28 19.04 1.92
C LYS A 37 -2.38 20.00 1.15
N ASP A 38 -2.70 21.28 1.13
CA ASP A 38 -1.92 22.29 0.40
C ASP A 38 -0.55 22.58 1.06
N LEU A 39 -0.36 22.12 2.29
CA LEU A 39 0.90 22.27 3.05
C LEU A 39 1.84 21.08 2.86
N CYS A 40 1.47 20.06 2.07
CA CYS A 40 2.27 18.86 1.88
C CYS A 40 3.68 19.13 1.33
N GLU A 41 3.85 20.14 0.48
CA GLU A 41 5.15 20.50 -0.11
C GLU A 41 5.90 21.58 0.69
N SER A 42 5.18 22.49 1.36
CA SER A 42 5.79 23.58 2.13
C SER A 42 6.11 23.19 3.58
N GLN A 43 5.45 22.15 4.11
CA GLN A 43 5.60 21.71 5.51
C GLN A 43 5.91 20.20 5.59
N PRO A 44 7.20 19.82 5.72
CA PRO A 44 7.61 18.42 5.78
C PRO A 44 6.96 17.59 6.91
N LEU A 45 6.57 18.26 8.01
CA LEU A 45 5.87 17.61 9.12
C LEU A 45 4.47 17.14 8.72
N ILE A 46 3.78 17.86 7.84
CA ILE A 46 2.48 17.46 7.30
C ILE A 46 2.64 16.25 6.40
N ALA A 47 3.61 16.26 5.46
CA ALA A 47 3.95 15.10 4.65
C ALA A 47 4.25 13.82 5.47
N ARG A 48 4.94 13.99 6.62
CA ARG A 48 5.29 12.88 7.51
C ARG A 48 4.11 12.36 8.34
N SER A 49 3.21 13.26 8.75
CA SER A 49 2.02 12.93 9.57
C SER A 49 0.83 12.50 8.72
N CYS A 50 0.78 12.94 7.46
CA CYS A 50 -0.29 12.71 6.50
C CYS A 50 0.23 12.08 5.21
N PRO A 51 0.95 10.94 5.27
CA PRO A 51 1.59 10.37 4.11
C PRO A 51 0.59 9.93 3.02
N GLN A 52 -0.66 9.62 3.38
CA GLN A 52 -1.69 9.24 2.42
C GLN A 52 -2.28 10.47 1.73
N THR A 53 -2.69 11.49 2.49
CA THR A 53 -3.17 12.75 1.91
C THR A 53 -2.09 13.42 1.04
N CYS A 54 -0.83 13.34 1.44
CA CYS A 54 0.29 13.95 0.71
C CYS A 54 0.91 13.06 -0.38
N LEU A 55 0.33 11.88 -0.64
CA LEU A 55 0.86 10.90 -1.63
C LEU A 55 2.32 10.49 -1.38
N LYS A 56 2.79 10.58 -0.12
CA LYS A 56 4.13 10.18 0.33
C LYS A 56 4.16 8.75 0.88
N CYS A 57 3.08 7.99 0.67
CA CYS A 57 2.98 6.60 1.10
C CYS A 57 4.02 5.68 0.48
N CYS A 58 4.37 5.96 -0.76
CA CYS A 58 5.28 5.16 -1.52
C CYS A 58 6.34 6.05 -2.13
N MET A 59 7.46 6.19 -1.44
CA MET A 59 8.61 6.92 -1.95
C MET A 59 9.88 6.13 -1.69
N ASP A 60 10.83 6.32 -2.58
CA ASP A 60 12.20 5.91 -2.39
C ASP A 60 12.90 6.93 -1.48
N SER A 61 13.67 6.45 -0.51
CA SER A 61 14.47 7.27 0.41
C SER A 61 15.96 7.25 0.10
N SER A 62 16.39 6.56 -0.97
CA SER A 62 17.77 6.54 -1.45
C SER A 62 17.86 6.98 -2.91
N PRO A 63 18.87 7.78 -3.29
CA PRO A 63 19.13 8.10 -4.69
C PRO A 63 19.59 6.88 -5.52
N PHE A 64 20.00 5.78 -4.87
CA PHE A 64 20.52 4.59 -5.54
C PHE A 64 19.45 3.56 -5.90
N CYS A 65 18.16 3.87 -5.69
CA CYS A 65 17.09 2.88 -5.85
C CYS A 65 16.96 2.30 -7.26
N GLN A 66 17.15 3.10 -8.31
CA GLN A 66 17.19 2.57 -9.68
C GLN A 66 18.36 1.59 -9.89
N LYS A 67 19.56 1.95 -9.43
CA LYS A 67 20.75 1.07 -9.53
C LYS A 67 20.53 -0.23 -8.76
N TRP A 68 19.99 -0.16 -7.56
CA TRP A 68 19.74 -1.35 -6.75
C TRP A 68 18.62 -2.22 -7.32
N LYS A 69 17.57 -1.62 -7.90
CA LYS A 69 16.55 -2.36 -8.64
C LYS A 69 17.17 -3.12 -9.81
N HIS A 70 17.98 -2.44 -10.63
CA HIS A 70 18.66 -3.04 -11.78
C HIS A 70 19.58 -4.20 -11.36
N ASN A 71 20.31 -4.04 -10.27
CA ASN A 71 21.22 -5.06 -9.72
C ASN A 71 20.50 -6.18 -8.93
N GLY A 72 19.17 -6.25 -8.95
CA GLY A 72 18.41 -7.35 -8.35
C GLY A 72 18.22 -7.30 -6.83
N PHE A 73 18.56 -6.19 -6.17
CA PHE A 73 18.43 -6.05 -4.71
C PHE A 73 16.99 -6.11 -4.20
N CYS A 74 16.00 -5.88 -5.08
CA CYS A 74 14.58 -6.01 -4.73
C CYS A 74 14.15 -7.44 -4.40
N ARG A 75 14.89 -8.46 -4.84
CA ARG A 75 14.48 -9.88 -4.77
C ARG A 75 15.31 -10.72 -3.79
N ASN A 76 16.27 -10.10 -3.11
CA ASN A 76 17.21 -10.79 -2.23
C ASN A 76 16.85 -10.55 -0.73
N ASN A 77 17.21 -11.49 0.15
CA ASN A 77 16.93 -11.45 1.60
C ASN A 77 18.18 -11.33 2.50
N PHE A 78 19.39 -11.10 1.98
CA PHE A 78 20.54 -10.73 2.80
C PHE A 78 20.29 -9.41 3.55
N TYR A 79 20.87 -9.24 4.75
CA TYR A 79 20.62 -8.03 5.57
C TYR A 79 20.84 -6.71 4.82
N VAL A 80 21.92 -6.63 4.02
CA VAL A 80 22.23 -5.46 3.19
C VAL A 80 21.13 -5.20 2.16
N THR A 81 20.62 -6.26 1.51
CA THR A 81 19.58 -6.13 0.49
C THR A 81 18.23 -5.80 1.13
N ILE A 82 17.92 -6.33 2.33
CA ILE A 82 16.74 -5.95 3.12
C ILE A 82 16.73 -4.44 3.39
N LYS A 83 17.87 -3.86 3.79
CA LYS A 83 17.98 -2.41 3.99
C LYS A 83 17.67 -1.65 2.70
N MET A 84 18.25 -2.07 1.58
CA MET A 84 18.00 -1.46 0.26
C MET A 84 16.53 -1.55 -0.14
N ARG A 85 15.86 -2.70 0.04
CA ARG A 85 14.41 -2.86 -0.21
C ARG A 85 13.57 -1.91 0.64
N ARG A 86 13.91 -1.77 1.93
CA ARG A 86 13.19 -0.86 2.84
C ARG A 86 13.32 0.60 2.42
N MET A 87 14.43 0.97 1.81
CA MET A 87 14.66 2.31 1.28
C MET A 87 14.03 2.52 -0.10
N CYS A 88 13.82 1.46 -0.88
CA CYS A 88 13.42 1.55 -2.28
C CYS A 88 12.05 0.93 -2.55
N LYS A 89 11.07 1.22 -1.68
CA LYS A 89 9.76 0.59 -1.71
C LYS A 89 9.03 0.84 -3.02
N PHE A 90 9.13 2.06 -3.57
CA PHE A 90 8.51 2.41 -4.84
C PHE A 90 9.23 1.75 -6.00
N SER A 91 10.56 1.91 -6.09
CA SER A 91 11.38 1.27 -7.15
C SER A 91 11.22 -0.25 -7.19
N CYS A 92 11.13 -0.90 -6.03
CA CYS A 92 10.96 -2.35 -5.89
C CYS A 92 9.51 -2.83 -6.07
N GLY A 93 8.55 -1.94 -6.36
CA GLY A 93 7.15 -2.30 -6.56
C GLY A 93 6.46 -2.83 -5.30
N MET A 94 6.96 -2.44 -4.13
CA MET A 94 6.43 -2.85 -2.83
C MET A 94 5.24 -1.98 -2.39
N CYS A 95 4.98 -0.88 -3.10
CA CYS A 95 3.83 -0.01 -2.95
C CYS A 95 3.57 0.77 -4.24
N THR A 96 2.41 1.43 -4.31
CA THR A 96 2.01 2.37 -5.37
C THR A 96 1.61 3.71 -4.71
N HIS A 97 1.56 4.80 -5.49
CA HIS A 97 0.97 6.07 -5.04
C HIS A 97 -0.55 5.97 -4.91
#